data_AF-A0A7S2UXJ1-F1
#
_entry.id   AF-A0A7S2UXJ1-F1
#
_cell.length_a   1.000
_cell.length_b   1.000
_cell.length_c   1.000
_cell.angle_alpha   90.00
_cell.angle_beta   90.00
_cell.angle_gamma   90.00
#
_symmetry.space_group_name_H-M   'P 1'
#
loop_
_entity.id
_entity.type
_entity.pdbx_description
1 polymer ?
#
loop_
_entity_poly.entity_id
_entity_poly.type
_entity_poly.pdbx_seq_one_letter_code
_entity_poly.pdbx_strand_id
1 'polypeptide(L)'
;AAMMMMMGGAPGMGGANGQQGGGAQGAEPAAVNNLVCYDLTGDGMKDIVVGRDDGCIQAYSLSPRLEPYLSFERNVTESVRSIGCGLVSTPTHKEVVVATLGGKIISFTTENLKQKDDTDQYGRTVATVQNENKIRLLRREIDEL
;
A
#
# COMPACT_ATOMS: atom_id res chain seq x y z
N ALA A 1 -17.31 -47.06 -60.51
CA ALA A 1 -18.54 -46.36 -60.90
C ALA A 1 -18.78 -45.25 -59.90
N ALA A 2 -18.87 -44.02 -60.39
CA ALA A 2 -19.14 -42.81 -59.63
C ALA A 2 -20.65 -42.55 -59.54
N MET A 3 -21.13 -42.02 -58.40
CA MET A 3 -22.28 -41.08 -58.25
C MET A 3 -22.44 -40.82 -56.74
N MET A 4 -22.17 -39.63 -56.15
CA MET A 4 -22.71 -38.27 -56.32
C MET A 4 -23.93 -37.96 -55.42
N MET A 5 -23.77 -36.92 -54.59
CA MET A 5 -24.74 -35.92 -54.06
C MET A 5 -24.45 -35.62 -52.57
N MET A 6 -24.48 -34.41 -52.00
CA MET A 6 -24.61 -32.99 -52.42
C MET A 6 -24.64 -32.16 -51.10
N MET A 7 -24.40 -30.84 -51.17
CA MET A 7 -24.64 -29.78 -50.14
C MET A 7 -23.62 -29.72 -48.97
N GLY A 8 -23.10 -28.59 -48.49
CA GLY A 8 -23.34 -27.17 -48.72
C GLY A 8 -22.81 -26.39 -47.50
N GLY A 9 -22.27 -25.17 -47.67
CA GLY A 9 -21.94 -24.27 -46.56
C GLY A 9 -20.67 -23.44 -46.75
N ALA A 10 -20.82 -22.19 -47.18
CA ALA A 10 -19.77 -21.18 -47.25
C ALA A 10 -19.46 -20.59 -45.85
N PRO A 11 -18.22 -20.16 -45.57
CA PRO A 11 -17.97 -19.17 -44.53
C PRO A 11 -17.85 -17.78 -45.18
N GLY A 12 -18.90 -16.98 -44.98
CA GLY A 12 -18.86 -15.54 -45.20
C GLY A 12 -18.86 -14.80 -43.86
N MET A 13 -18.21 -13.64 -43.87
CA MET A 13 -18.31 -12.52 -42.92
C MET A 13 -17.49 -12.57 -41.63
N GLY A 14 -16.78 -11.46 -41.41
CA GLY A 14 -16.37 -11.05 -40.07
C GLY A 14 -15.13 -10.17 -40.05
N GLY A 15 -15.20 -8.95 -40.59
CA GLY A 15 -14.19 -7.93 -40.32
C GLY A 15 -14.12 -7.65 -38.82
N ALA A 16 -12.96 -7.86 -38.21
CA ALA A 16 -12.68 -7.45 -36.83
C ALA A 16 -11.79 -6.21 -36.88
N ASN A 17 -12.44 -5.04 -36.94
CA ASN A 17 -11.84 -3.77 -36.57
C ASN A 17 -12.38 -3.46 -35.16
N GLY A 18 -11.52 -3.31 -34.16
CA GLY A 18 -11.97 -2.86 -32.85
C GLY A 18 -11.10 -3.29 -31.67
N GLN A 19 -10.50 -2.28 -31.04
CA GLN A 19 -9.97 -2.27 -29.67
C GLN A 19 -8.67 -3.07 -29.42
N GLN A 20 -7.56 -2.46 -29.82
CA GLN A 20 -6.38 -2.46 -28.95
C GLN A 20 -6.79 -1.76 -27.65
N GLY A 21 -7.14 -2.54 -26.64
CA GLY A 21 -7.27 -2.06 -25.28
C GLY A 21 -5.93 -1.43 -24.88
N GLY A 22 -5.98 -0.16 -24.50
CA GLY A 22 -4.85 0.52 -23.88
C GLY A 22 -4.53 -0.17 -22.56
N GLY A 23 -3.70 -1.20 -22.62
CA GLY A 23 -2.98 -1.69 -21.45
C GLY A 23 -2.14 -0.52 -20.97
N ALA A 24 -2.39 -0.07 -19.74
CA ALA A 24 -1.50 0.82 -19.05
C ALA A 24 -0.10 0.18 -19.13
N GLN A 25 0.76 0.75 -19.99
CA GLN A 25 2.17 0.42 -20.01
C GLN A 25 2.65 0.68 -18.59
N GLY A 26 3.07 -0.37 -17.89
CA GLY A 26 3.49 -0.28 -16.50
C GLY A 26 4.48 0.85 -16.37
N ALA A 27 4.11 1.89 -15.62
CA ALA A 27 5.01 3.01 -15.39
C ALA A 27 6.29 2.43 -14.77
N GLU A 28 7.43 2.70 -15.39
CA GLU A 28 8.73 2.34 -14.83
C GLU A 28 8.77 2.85 -13.39
N PRO A 29 9.15 2.01 -12.41
CA PRO A 29 9.13 2.41 -11.02
C PRO A 29 10.07 3.61 -10.81
N ALA A 30 9.55 4.65 -10.16
CA ALA A 30 10.33 5.88 -9.93
C ALA A 30 11.60 5.62 -9.12
N ALA A 31 12.55 6.55 -9.22
CA ALA A 31 13.84 6.47 -8.55
C ALA A 31 13.68 6.29 -7.04
N VAL A 32 14.53 5.43 -6.46
CA VAL A 32 14.62 5.23 -5.01
C VAL A 32 15.40 6.37 -4.40
N ASN A 33 14.82 7.05 -3.42
CA ASN A 33 15.48 8.12 -2.68
C ASN A 33 16.01 7.65 -1.32
N ASN A 34 15.28 6.74 -0.68
CA ASN A 34 15.52 6.34 0.70
C ASN A 34 15.34 4.83 0.85
N LEU A 35 16.18 4.23 1.70
CA LEU A 35 16.10 2.84 2.09
C LEU A 35 16.45 2.70 3.57
N VAL A 36 15.71 1.88 4.30
CA VAL A 36 15.99 1.54 5.69
C VAL A 36 15.75 0.05 5.93
N CYS A 37 16.54 -0.55 6.82
CA CYS A 37 16.38 -1.94 7.23
C CYS A 37 15.90 -2.00 8.68
N TYR A 38 14.74 -2.60 8.91
CA TYR A 38 14.13 -2.70 10.22
C TYR A 38 13.27 -3.96 10.29
N ASP A 39 13.36 -4.71 11.39
CA ASP A 39 12.48 -5.86 11.63
C ASP A 39 11.07 -5.33 11.94
N LEU A 40 10.17 -5.28 10.95
CA LEU A 40 8.76 -4.88 11.10
C LEU A 40 7.88 -6.08 11.49
N THR A 41 8.20 -7.28 11.02
CA THR A 41 7.41 -8.50 11.26
C THR A 41 7.56 -9.06 12.68
N GLY A 42 8.67 -8.75 13.37
CA GLY A 42 8.99 -9.32 14.68
C GLY A 42 9.59 -10.73 14.62
N ASP A 43 10.05 -11.18 13.46
CA ASP A 43 10.65 -12.51 13.28
C ASP A 43 12.17 -12.54 13.54
N GLY A 44 12.77 -11.38 13.83
CA GLY A 44 14.20 -11.23 14.10
C GLY A 44 15.06 -11.05 12.84
N MET A 45 14.49 -11.15 11.63
CA MET A 45 15.13 -10.74 10.39
C MET A 45 14.70 -9.31 10.03
N LYS A 46 15.62 -8.54 9.43
CA LYS A 46 15.30 -7.15 9.05
C LYS A 46 14.55 -7.13 7.73
N ASP A 47 13.41 -6.47 7.70
CA ASP A 47 12.72 -6.10 6.47
C ASP A 47 13.38 -4.87 5.84
N ILE A 48 13.15 -4.67 4.53
CA ILE A 48 13.67 -3.54 3.77
C ILE A 48 12.51 -2.61 3.41
N VAL A 49 12.57 -1.36 3.85
CA VAL A 49 11.60 -0.33 3.47
C VAL A 49 12.24 0.64 2.49
N VAL A 50 11.53 0.92 1.40
CA VAL A 50 11.98 1.73 0.27
C VAL A 50 11.01 2.89 0.06
N GLY A 51 11.55 4.09 -0.15
CA GLY A 51 10.78 5.29 -0.51
C GLY A 51 11.24 5.88 -1.84
N ARG A 52 10.28 6.17 -2.72
CA ARG A 52 10.53 6.61 -4.10
C ARG A 52 10.10 8.06 -4.34
N ASP A 53 10.48 8.59 -5.51
CA ASP A 53 10.25 9.98 -5.89
C ASP A 53 8.80 10.28 -6.28
N ASP A 54 8.05 9.26 -6.70
CA ASP A 54 6.62 9.31 -7.00
C ASP A 54 5.72 9.16 -5.75
N GLY A 55 6.32 9.09 -4.57
CA GLY A 55 5.62 8.89 -3.31
C GLY A 55 5.31 7.44 -2.98
N CYS A 56 5.75 6.47 -3.78
CA CYS A 56 5.59 5.06 -3.47
C CYS A 56 6.51 4.64 -2.32
N ILE A 57 5.93 3.96 -1.33
CA ILE A 57 6.59 3.38 -0.16
C ILE A 57 6.31 1.88 -0.19
N GLN A 58 7.35 1.07 -0.14
CA GLN A 58 7.26 -0.38 -0.22
C GLN A 58 8.06 -1.00 0.93
N ALA A 59 7.50 -2.00 1.62
CA ALA A 59 8.23 -2.84 2.55
C ALA A 59 8.36 -4.26 1.98
N TYR A 60 9.57 -4.77 1.99
CA TYR A 60 9.91 -6.11 1.54
C TYR A 60 10.38 -6.93 2.73
N SER A 61 9.67 -8.02 2.99
CA SER A 61 10.01 -8.94 4.06
C SER A 61 10.88 -10.08 3.55
N LEU A 62 11.91 -10.39 4.33
CA LEU A 62 12.87 -11.45 4.01
C LEU A 62 12.42 -12.73 4.72
N SER A 63 12.03 -13.74 3.94
CA SER A 63 11.77 -15.07 4.51
C SER A 63 13.08 -15.79 4.84
N PRO A 64 13.07 -16.82 5.71
CA PRO A 64 14.26 -17.63 5.97
C PRO A 64 14.81 -18.34 4.72
N ARG A 65 14.00 -18.40 3.65
CA ARG A 65 14.38 -18.94 2.34
C ARG A 65 15.07 -17.91 1.44
N LEU A 66 15.34 -16.70 1.95
CA LEU A 66 16.00 -15.57 1.29
C LEU A 66 15.28 -15.03 0.05
N GLU A 67 14.01 -15.38 -0.13
CA GLU A 67 13.16 -14.77 -1.15
C GLU A 67 12.42 -13.57 -0.54
N PRO A 68 12.74 -12.33 -0.97
CA PRO A 68 12.00 -11.15 -0.54
C PRO A 68 10.61 -11.15 -1.15
N TYR A 69 9.59 -10.81 -0.35
CA TYR A 69 8.24 -10.57 -0.84
C TYR A 69 7.75 -9.20 -0.39
N LEU A 70 6.93 -8.56 -1.23
CA LEU A 70 6.32 -7.27 -0.91
C LEU A 70 5.25 -7.48 0.17
N SER A 71 5.49 -6.96 1.37
CA SER A 71 4.57 -7.08 2.51
C SER A 71 3.65 -5.86 2.65
N PHE A 72 4.09 -4.70 2.19
CA PHE A 72 3.34 -3.45 2.27
C PHE A 72 3.66 -2.53 1.10
N GLU A 73 2.64 -1.86 0.56
CA GLU A 73 2.80 -0.80 -0.45
C GLU A 73 1.78 0.31 -0.24
N ARG A 74 2.23 1.57 -0.20
CA ARG A 74 1.36 2.75 -0.21
C ARG A 74 1.99 3.90 -0.99
N ASN A 75 1.13 4.70 -1.62
CA ASN A 75 1.56 5.93 -2.28
C ASN A 75 1.05 7.14 -1.48
N VAL A 76 1.94 8.06 -1.11
CA VAL A 76 1.62 9.29 -0.34
C VAL A 76 1.49 10.54 -1.22
N THR A 77 1.46 10.37 -2.54
CA THR A 77 1.25 11.39 -3.59
C THR A 77 2.28 12.51 -3.64
N GLU A 78 3.33 12.42 -2.82
CA GLU A 78 4.44 13.35 -2.75
C GLU A 78 5.73 12.58 -2.61
N SER A 79 6.81 13.14 -3.15
CA SER A 79 8.12 12.53 -3.10
C SER A 79 8.59 12.24 -1.66
N VAL A 80 9.05 11.01 -1.42
CA VAL A 80 9.57 10.57 -0.12
C VAL A 80 10.98 11.11 0.07
N ARG A 81 11.21 11.83 1.16
CA ARG A 81 12.49 12.50 1.48
C ARG A 81 13.25 11.88 2.64
N SER A 82 12.56 11.26 3.58
CA SER A 82 13.17 10.52 4.68
C SER A 82 12.26 9.40 5.16
N ILE A 83 12.84 8.30 5.65
CA ILE A 83 12.14 7.19 6.29
C ILE A 83 12.85 6.87 7.60
N GLY A 84 12.08 6.75 8.68
CA GLY A 84 12.50 6.17 9.94
C GLY A 84 11.60 4.99 10.32
N CYS A 85 12.11 4.09 11.16
CA CYS A 85 11.33 2.98 11.71
C CYS A 85 11.54 2.88 13.22
N GLY A 86 10.50 2.51 13.97
CA GLY A 86 10.58 2.39 15.42
C GLY A 86 9.23 2.21 16.10
N LEU A 87 9.20 2.44 17.41
CA LEU A 87 7.97 2.52 18.21
C LEU A 87 7.71 4.01 18.46
N VAL A 88 6.65 4.57 17.89
CA VAL A 88 6.44 6.03 17.88
C VAL A 88 5.14 6.40 18.57
N SER A 89 4.01 5.84 18.13
CA SER A 89 2.69 6.15 18.67
C SER A 89 2.27 5.14 19.73
N THR A 90 2.46 3.84 19.44
CA THR A 90 2.08 2.75 20.35
C THR A 90 3.32 1.95 20.78
N PRO A 91 3.63 1.80 22.09
CA PRO A 91 4.86 1.15 22.55
C PRO A 91 5.05 -0.32 22.13
N THR A 92 3.99 -0.98 21.69
CA THR A 92 4.01 -2.41 21.32
C THR A 92 3.93 -2.64 19.81
N HIS A 93 3.69 -1.60 19.01
CA HIS A 93 3.49 -1.72 17.58
C HIS A 93 4.55 -0.91 16.83
N LYS A 94 5.20 -1.58 15.88
CA LYS A 94 6.26 -1.01 15.08
C LYS A 94 5.66 -0.10 14.01
N GLU A 95 6.38 0.95 13.69
CA GLU A 95 5.91 2.03 12.82
C GLU A 95 6.97 2.40 11.80
N VAL A 96 6.53 2.68 10.58
CA VAL A 96 7.30 3.35 9.53
C VAL A 96 6.87 4.81 9.49
N VAL A 97 7.80 5.71 9.77
CA VAL A 97 7.57 7.16 9.70
C VAL A 97 8.21 7.70 8.45
N VAL A 98 7.43 8.45 7.67
CA VAL A 98 7.84 9.03 6.39
C VAL A 98 7.70 10.54 6.44
N ALA A 99 8.74 11.23 5.97
CA ALA A 99 8.69 12.66 5.68
C ALA A 99 8.64 12.88 4.16
N THR A 100 7.65 13.65 3.70
CA THR A 100 7.50 14.02 2.29
C THR A 100 8.15 15.37 1.96
N LEU A 101 8.31 15.67 0.68
CA LEU A 101 8.82 16.97 0.21
C LEU A 101 7.99 18.16 0.71
N GLY A 102 6.67 18.03 0.80
CA GLY A 102 5.78 19.06 1.34
C GLY A 102 5.84 19.22 2.86
N GLY A 103 6.70 18.46 3.55
CA GLY A 103 6.84 18.50 5.00
C GLY A 103 5.80 17.68 5.77
N LYS A 104 4.99 16.85 5.10
CA LYS A 104 4.06 15.95 5.79
C LYS A 104 4.86 14.86 6.50
N ILE A 105 4.52 14.62 7.76
CA ILE A 105 5.02 13.49 8.56
C ILE A 105 3.88 12.48 8.68
N ILE A 106 4.10 11.28 8.16
CA ILE A 106 3.09 10.22 8.07
C ILE A 106 3.65 8.98 8.76
N SER A 107 2.89 8.40 9.70
CA SER A 107 3.23 7.12 10.33
C SER A 107 2.33 6.00 9.80
N PHE A 108 2.93 4.85 9.49
CA PHE A 108 2.25 3.60 9.18
C PHE A 108 2.55 2.58 10.29
N THR A 109 1.52 2.15 11.00
CA THR A 109 1.64 1.23 12.15
C THR A 109 1.33 -0.22 11.76
N THR A 110 1.99 -1.16 12.42
CA THR A 110 1.64 -2.60 12.38
C THR A 110 0.41 -2.93 13.23
N GLU A 111 -0.10 -1.98 14.00
CA GLU A 111 -1.32 -2.13 14.80
C GLU A 111 -2.55 -2.34 13.90
N ASN A 112 -3.38 -3.33 14.23
CA ASN A 112 -4.64 -3.53 13.54
C ASN A 112 -5.69 -2.53 14.04
N LEU A 113 -5.76 -1.37 13.40
CA LEU A 113 -6.69 -0.30 13.81
C LEU A 113 -8.18 -0.67 13.69
N LYS A 114 -8.53 -1.78 13.01
CA LYS A 114 -9.91 -2.28 12.91
C LYS A 114 -10.29 -3.22 14.05
N GLN A 115 -9.35 -3.65 14.87
CA GLN A 115 -9.64 -4.46 16.05
C GLN A 115 -10.31 -3.62 17.13
N LYS A 116 -11.04 -4.27 18.04
CA LYS A 116 -11.63 -3.61 19.21
C LYS A 116 -10.51 -3.07 20.10
N ASP A 117 -10.73 -1.87 20.63
CA ASP A 117 -9.85 -1.33 21.66
C ASP A 117 -10.15 -2.03 22.99
N ASP A 118 -9.15 -2.68 23.58
CA ASP A 118 -9.29 -3.42 24.84
C ASP A 118 -9.68 -2.52 26.02
N THR A 119 -9.43 -1.22 25.92
CA THR A 119 -9.74 -0.22 26.95
C THR A 119 -11.12 0.41 26.75
N ASP A 120 -11.78 0.20 25.61
CA ASP A 120 -13.07 0.81 25.31
C ASP A 120 -14.25 -0.05 25.79
N GLN A 121 -15.01 0.49 26.74
CA GLN A 121 -16.18 -0.18 27.33
C GLN A 121 -17.32 -0.39 26.31
N TYR A 122 -17.33 0.38 25.23
CA TYR A 122 -18.37 0.33 24.19
C TYR A 122 -18.00 -0.60 23.02
N GLY A 123 -16.85 -1.27 23.10
CA GLY A 123 -16.38 -2.24 22.11
C GLY A 123 -16.07 -1.62 20.74
N ARG A 124 -15.76 -0.32 20.70
CA ARG A 124 -15.37 0.40 19.48
C ARG A 124 -13.97 -0.01 19.04
N THR A 125 -13.64 0.24 17.78
CA THR A 125 -12.32 -0.08 17.25
C THR A 125 -11.28 0.95 17.66
N VAL A 126 -10.00 0.55 17.69
CA VAL A 126 -8.87 1.44 17.96
C VAL A 126 -8.92 2.68 17.06
N ALA A 127 -9.16 2.50 15.74
CA ALA A 127 -9.31 3.61 14.81
C ALA A 127 -10.42 4.60 15.21
N THR A 128 -11.56 4.07 15.67
CA THR A 128 -12.73 4.89 16.00
C THR A 128 -12.42 5.77 17.21
N VAL A 129 -11.89 5.16 18.26
CA VAL A 129 -11.51 5.87 19.50
C VAL A 129 -10.44 6.93 19.21
N GLN A 130 -9.39 6.57 18.47
CA GLN A 130 -8.33 7.51 18.10
C GLN A 130 -8.84 8.68 17.25
N ASN A 131 -9.70 8.41 16.26
CA ASN A 131 -10.24 9.46 15.39
C ASN A 131 -11.16 10.42 16.14
N GLU A 132 -12.01 9.93 17.04
CA GLU A 132 -12.87 10.79 17.88
C GLU A 132 -12.04 11.71 18.78
N ASN A 133 -11.01 11.15 19.44
CA ASN A 133 -10.09 11.93 20.27
C ASN A 133 -9.37 12.99 19.44
N LYS A 134 -8.89 12.64 18.24
CA LYS A 134 -8.23 13.57 17.33
C LYS A 134 -9.17 14.69 16.89
N ILE A 135 -10.41 14.38 16.51
CA ILE A 135 -11.40 15.40 16.12
C ILE A 135 -11.71 16.33 17.29
N ARG A 136 -11.83 15.79 18.51
CA ARG A 136 -12.08 16.58 19.71
C ARG A 136 -10.94 17.56 20.00
N LEU A 137 -9.68 17.11 19.88
CA LEU A 137 -8.50 17.96 20.07
C LEU A 137 -8.42 19.04 19.00
N LEU A 138 -8.61 18.68 17.73
CA LEU A 138 -8.57 19.63 16.61
C LEU A 138 -9.66 20.71 16.73
N ARG A 139 -10.86 20.36 17.18
CA ARG A 139 -11.93 21.34 17.42
C ARG A 139 -11.54 22.34 18.50
N ARG A 140 -10.94 21.85 19.59
CA ARG A 140 -10.45 22.71 20.67
C ARG A 140 -9.34 23.65 20.19
N GLU A 141 -8.39 23.14 19.41
CA GLU A 141 -7.32 23.97 18.85
C GLU A 141 -7.87 25.08 17.95
N ILE A 142 -8.89 24.79 17.14
CA ILE A 142 -9.57 25.81 16.31
C ILE A 142 -10.24 26.88 17.16
N ASP A 143 -10.89 26.51 18.27
CA ASP A 143 -11.55 27.47 19.16
C ASP A 143 -10.55 28.38 19.91
N GLU A 144 -9.28 27.95 20.04
CA GLU A 144 -8.19 28.68 20.69
C GLU A 144 -7.38 29.57 19.72
N LEU A 145 -7.64 29.50 18.41
CA LEU A 145 -7.03 30.33 17.35
C LEU A 145 -7.83 31.62 17.10
#